data_AF-A0AA50MPS1-F1
#
_entry.id   AF-A0AA50MPS1-F1
#
_cell.length_a   1.000
_cell.length_b   1.000
_cell.length_c   1.000
_cell.angle_alpha   90.00
_cell.angle_beta   90.00
_cell.angle_gamma   90.00
#
_symmetry.space_group_name_H-M   'P 1'
#
loop_
_entity.id
_entity.type
_entity.pdbx_description
1 polymer ?
#
loop_
_entity_poly.entity_id
_entity_poly.type
_entity_poly.pdbx_seq_one_letter_code
_entity_poly.pdbx_strand_id
1 'polypeptide(L)'
;GGRGGRHSPELYPHTLKCSNASDTSSAYSGSDTMTSVHSSLDMDMEVDLSGLLESIVDSDEEEDLEESMDSLTVRDAVRECLEKDPSERNDDDIEILLEFTQHLKAFTNMTLTVRRALCAVMVFAVVEKAETVVMNDGEEHDSWSVLINGQVGIEHQ
;
A
#
# COMPACT_ATOMS: atom_id res chain seq x y z
N GLY A 1 -31.99 -62.81 -10.88
CA GLY A 1 -31.83 -63.10 -9.43
C GLY A 1 -30.53 -62.47 -8.97
N GLY A 2 -30.34 -61.97 -7.76
CA GLY A 2 -31.08 -61.89 -6.49
C GLY A 2 -30.11 -61.20 -5.52
N ARG A 3 -30.46 -60.05 -4.94
CA ARG A 3 -30.91 -59.79 -3.54
C ARG A 3 -29.87 -59.97 -2.43
N GLY A 4 -29.77 -58.90 -1.61
CA GLY A 4 -29.28 -58.85 -0.21
C GLY A 4 -28.11 -57.87 -0.05
N GLY A 5 -28.21 -56.66 0.53
CA GLY A 5 -28.80 -56.28 1.83
C GLY A 5 -27.85 -56.75 2.96
N ARG A 6 -27.33 -55.94 3.89
CA ARG A 6 -27.91 -54.80 4.60
C ARG A 6 -26.92 -54.31 5.70
N HIS A 7 -27.05 -53.03 6.08
CA HIS A 7 -26.90 -52.46 7.45
C HIS A 7 -25.56 -51.87 7.96
N SER A 8 -25.62 -50.54 8.14
CA SER A 8 -24.93 -49.75 9.17
C SER A 8 -25.51 -50.05 10.58
N PRO A 9 -24.77 -49.74 11.65
CA PRO A 9 -25.34 -48.82 12.64
C PRO A 9 -24.37 -47.72 13.12
N GLU A 10 -24.89 -46.51 13.19
CA GLU A 10 -24.41 -45.40 14.03
C GLU A 10 -24.51 -45.72 15.52
N LEU A 11 -23.66 -45.09 16.36
CA LEU A 11 -24.05 -44.51 17.66
C LEU A 11 -23.11 -43.33 18.06
N TYR A 12 -23.72 -42.15 18.15
CA TYR A 12 -23.38 -40.83 18.73
C TYR A 12 -22.83 -40.85 20.20
N PRO A 13 -22.79 -39.71 20.94
CA PRO A 13 -22.13 -38.40 20.74
C PRO A 13 -21.25 -38.04 21.99
N HIS A 14 -20.35 -37.05 21.88
CA HIS A 14 -19.89 -36.33 23.09
C HIS A 14 -20.42 -34.89 23.09
N THR A 15 -21.15 -34.61 24.15
CA THR A 15 -21.93 -33.40 24.45
C THR A 15 -21.07 -32.24 24.97
N LEU A 16 -21.32 -31.06 24.40
CA LEU A 16 -21.53 -29.74 25.02
C LEU A 16 -20.67 -29.32 26.23
N LYS A 17 -19.91 -28.22 26.08
CA LYS A 17 -19.87 -27.12 27.07
C LYS A 17 -19.79 -25.76 26.36
N CYS A 18 -20.83 -24.96 26.60
CA CYS A 18 -20.90 -23.53 26.32
C CYS A 18 -20.10 -22.78 27.40
N SER A 19 -19.30 -21.79 27.02
CA SER A 19 -18.85 -20.72 27.94
C SER A 19 -18.58 -19.44 27.17
N ASN A 20 -19.47 -18.48 27.36
CA ASN A 20 -19.32 -17.08 27.03
C ASN A 20 -18.21 -16.45 27.88
N ALA A 21 -17.41 -15.57 27.29
CA ALA A 21 -16.81 -14.42 28.00
C ALA A 21 -16.29 -13.43 26.93
N SER A 22 -17.15 -12.48 26.57
CA SER A 22 -16.73 -11.25 25.92
C SER A 22 -16.43 -10.25 27.01
N ASP A 23 -15.16 -10.10 27.37
CA ASP A 23 -14.71 -9.14 28.38
C ASP A 23 -13.65 -8.22 27.76
N THR A 24 -14.08 -7.09 27.21
CA THR A 24 -13.25 -5.88 27.22
C THR A 24 -14.12 -4.72 27.67
N SER A 25 -13.82 -4.27 28.87
CA SER A 25 -14.56 -3.27 29.64
C SER A 25 -14.09 -1.88 29.25
N SER A 26 -14.93 -1.15 28.49
CA SER A 26 -14.80 0.30 28.35
C SER A 26 -15.61 0.96 29.47
N ALA A 27 -14.92 1.46 30.48
CA ALA A 27 -15.50 2.28 31.52
C ALA A 27 -15.96 3.62 30.91
N TYR A 28 -17.26 3.78 30.69
CA TYR A 28 -17.85 5.08 30.39
C TYR A 28 -17.84 5.87 31.70
N SER A 29 -16.87 6.77 31.81
CA SER A 29 -16.79 7.74 32.89
C SER A 29 -17.89 8.78 32.67
N GLY A 30 -18.85 8.82 33.60
CA GLY A 30 -19.97 9.76 33.57
C GLY A 30 -19.62 11.14 34.10
N SER A 31 -20.31 12.14 33.56
CA SER A 31 -20.91 13.34 34.19
C SER A 31 -21.50 14.19 33.03
N ASP A 32 -22.59 14.96 33.09
CA ASP A 32 -23.13 15.76 34.17
C ASP A 32 -24.66 15.97 34.05
N THR A 33 -25.20 16.37 35.20
CA THR A 33 -26.59 16.63 35.56
C THR A 33 -27.21 17.83 34.81
N MET A 34 -28.43 17.67 34.29
CA MET A 34 -29.26 18.79 33.84
C MET A 34 -29.99 19.43 35.03
N THR A 35 -29.70 20.70 35.33
CA THR A 35 -30.56 21.52 36.19
C THR A 35 -30.88 22.84 35.49
N SER A 36 -32.13 23.04 35.11
CA SER A 36 -32.64 24.33 34.64
C SER A 36 -33.05 25.19 35.82
N VAL A 37 -32.57 26.42 35.90
CA VAL A 37 -33.32 27.54 36.48
C VAL A 37 -33.00 28.82 35.72
N HIS A 38 -34.04 29.39 35.14
CA HIS A 38 -34.07 30.76 34.63
C HIS A 38 -34.09 31.72 35.82
N SER A 39 -33.14 32.64 35.93
CA SER A 39 -33.30 33.89 36.70
C SER A 39 -32.27 34.93 36.24
N SER A 40 -32.85 36.01 35.76
CA SER A 40 -32.33 37.34 35.40
C SER A 40 -31.28 37.89 36.35
N LEU A 41 -30.30 38.64 35.81
CA LEU A 41 -29.87 39.99 36.23
C LEU A 41 -28.60 40.38 35.46
N ASP A 42 -28.60 41.62 34.96
CA ASP A 42 -27.55 42.30 34.22
C ASP A 42 -26.17 42.30 34.92
N MET A 43 -25.12 42.03 34.16
CA MET A 43 -23.80 42.61 34.43
C MET A 43 -22.99 42.74 33.15
N ASP A 44 -22.73 43.99 32.75
CA ASP A 44 -21.69 44.41 31.81
C ASP A 44 -20.34 43.76 32.19
N MET A 45 -19.80 42.93 31.30
CA MET A 45 -18.36 42.68 31.23
C MET A 45 -17.94 42.72 29.77
N GLU A 46 -17.32 43.82 29.37
CA GLU A 46 -16.52 43.94 28.16
C GLU A 46 -15.49 42.81 28.12
N VAL A 47 -15.72 41.81 27.29
CA VAL A 47 -14.70 40.80 26.94
C VAL A 47 -13.79 41.43 25.88
N ASP A 48 -12.70 42.04 26.34
CA ASP A 48 -11.60 42.48 25.48
C ASP A 48 -10.90 41.25 24.89
N LEU A 49 -11.11 41.01 23.60
CA LEU A 49 -10.51 39.90 22.84
C LEU A 49 -9.12 40.25 22.28
N SER A 50 -8.45 41.30 22.78
CA SER A 50 -7.13 41.74 22.29
C SER A 50 -5.94 40.83 22.68
N GLY A 51 -6.21 39.68 23.30
CA GLY A 51 -5.19 38.76 23.83
C GLY A 51 -4.93 37.49 23.02
N LEU A 52 -5.49 37.33 21.80
CA LEU A 52 -5.17 36.18 20.97
C LEU A 52 -3.79 36.37 20.33
N LEU A 53 -2.74 36.10 21.11
CA LEU A 53 -1.38 35.92 20.63
C LEU A 53 -1.43 34.91 19.48
N GLU A 54 -1.17 35.40 18.28
CA GLU A 54 -0.96 34.58 17.09
C GLU A 54 0.22 33.63 17.36
N SER A 55 -0.07 32.41 17.81
CA SER A 55 0.90 31.31 17.77
C SER A 55 0.92 30.76 16.35
N ILE A 56 1.65 31.45 15.48
CA ILE A 56 2.21 30.85 14.28
C ILE A 56 3.43 30.02 14.69
N VAL A 57 3.60 28.90 14.00
CA VAL A 57 4.78 28.00 13.96
C VAL A 57 4.80 26.89 15.02
N ASP A 58 4.39 25.68 14.63
CA ASP A 58 5.41 24.69 14.27
C ASP A 58 5.00 24.01 12.96
N SER A 59 5.99 23.85 12.09
CA SER A 59 5.83 23.36 10.73
C SER A 59 5.47 21.88 10.73
N ASP A 60 4.59 21.51 9.83
CA ASP A 60 4.21 20.14 9.48
C ASP A 60 5.37 19.39 8.77
N GLU A 61 6.50 19.22 9.48
CA GLU A 61 7.68 18.51 8.97
C GLU A 61 7.65 16.99 9.28
N GLU A 62 6.60 16.50 9.97
CA GLU A 62 6.42 15.07 10.22
C GLU A 62 5.73 14.33 9.05
N GLU A 63 4.92 15.00 8.23
CA GLU A 63 4.26 14.37 7.07
C GLU A 63 5.23 14.11 5.88
N ASP A 64 6.26 14.95 5.69
CA ASP A 64 7.24 14.81 4.60
C ASP A 64 8.24 13.65 4.82
N LEU A 65 8.52 13.32 6.09
CA LEU A 65 9.45 12.23 6.42
C LEU A 65 8.81 10.85 6.23
N GLU A 66 7.52 10.72 6.55
CA GLU A 66 6.76 9.47 6.36
C GLU A 66 6.59 9.14 4.88
N GLU A 67 6.26 10.12 4.03
CA GLU A 67 6.15 9.91 2.57
C GLU A 67 7.51 9.58 1.92
N SER A 68 8.58 10.22 2.39
CA SER A 68 9.95 9.93 1.95
C SER A 68 10.40 8.52 2.33
N MET A 69 10.07 8.06 3.54
CA MET A 69 10.38 6.70 3.99
C MET A 69 9.56 5.66 3.22
N ASP A 70 8.28 5.93 2.97
CA ASP A 70 7.42 5.07 2.15
C ASP A 70 7.97 4.96 0.72
N SER A 71 8.38 6.08 0.11
CA SER A 71 9.04 6.10 -1.20
C SER A 71 10.36 5.30 -1.24
N LEU A 72 11.16 5.33 -0.18
CA LEU A 72 12.38 4.51 -0.07
C LEU A 72 12.04 3.02 0.03
N THR A 73 11.04 2.65 0.86
CA THR A 73 10.60 1.24 0.98
C THR A 73 9.98 0.72 -0.31
N VAL A 74 9.24 1.54 -1.05
CA VAL A 74 8.68 1.20 -2.36
C VAL A 74 9.81 0.93 -3.37
N ARG A 75 10.88 1.72 -3.37
CA ARG A 75 12.03 1.48 -4.26
C ARG A 75 12.73 0.16 -3.95
N ASP A 76 12.88 -0.20 -2.68
CA ASP A 76 13.49 -1.45 -2.26
C ASP A 76 12.59 -2.66 -2.57
N ALA A 77 11.27 -2.53 -2.35
CA ALA A 77 10.29 -3.57 -2.68
C ALA A 77 10.21 -3.83 -4.19
N VAL A 78 10.22 -2.77 -5.01
CA VAL A 78 10.24 -2.89 -6.48
C VAL A 78 11.49 -3.63 -6.94
N ARG A 79 12.65 -3.31 -6.35
CA ARG A 79 13.91 -4.01 -6.66
C ARG A 79 13.83 -5.48 -6.31
N GLU A 80 13.34 -5.82 -5.11
CA GLU A 80 13.15 -7.21 -4.69
C GLU A 80 12.22 -7.97 -5.65
N CYS A 81 11.11 -7.35 -6.06
CA CYS A 81 10.16 -7.93 -7.02
C CYS A 81 10.79 -8.15 -8.41
N LEU A 82 11.66 -7.25 -8.84
CA LEU A 82 12.36 -7.29 -10.13
C LEU A 82 13.55 -8.29 -10.14
N GLU A 83 14.17 -8.55 -8.99
CA GLU A 83 15.24 -9.54 -8.81
C GLU A 83 14.71 -10.99 -8.79
N LYS A 84 13.42 -11.19 -8.45
CA LYS A 84 12.73 -12.49 -8.58
C LYS A 84 12.58 -12.90 -10.05
N ASP A 85 12.63 -14.21 -10.29
CA ASP A 85 12.32 -14.79 -11.60
C ASP A 85 10.86 -14.50 -12.00
N PRO A 86 10.56 -14.23 -13.29
CA PRO A 86 9.19 -14.00 -13.77
C PRO A 86 8.19 -15.09 -13.37
N SER A 87 8.64 -16.35 -13.26
CA SER A 87 7.81 -17.49 -12.86
C SER A 87 7.54 -17.58 -11.35
N GLU A 88 8.33 -16.88 -10.53
CA GLU A 88 8.22 -16.90 -9.06
C GLU A 88 7.49 -15.68 -8.51
N ARG A 89 7.07 -14.76 -9.39
CA ARG A 89 6.42 -13.51 -9.04
C ARG A 89 4.94 -13.74 -8.70
N ASN A 90 4.53 -13.33 -7.49
CA ASN A 90 3.14 -13.47 -7.02
C ASN A 90 2.29 -12.24 -7.39
N ASP A 91 0.95 -12.34 -7.25
CA ASP A 91 0.04 -11.21 -7.52
C ASP A 91 0.40 -9.94 -6.72
N ASP A 92 0.82 -10.07 -5.46
CA ASP A 92 1.26 -8.95 -4.63
C ASP A 92 2.49 -8.24 -5.23
N ASP A 93 3.47 -9.02 -5.73
CA ASP A 93 4.64 -8.48 -6.42
C ASP A 93 4.23 -7.73 -7.70
N ILE A 94 3.24 -8.25 -8.44
CA ILE A 94 2.70 -7.58 -9.63
C ILE A 94 2.07 -6.24 -9.26
N GLU A 95 1.37 -6.13 -8.13
CA GLU A 95 0.75 -4.89 -7.69
C GLU A 95 1.78 -3.83 -7.30
N ILE A 96 2.86 -4.21 -6.61
CA ILE A 96 4.00 -3.33 -6.31
C ILE A 96 4.62 -2.80 -7.62
N LEU A 97 4.84 -3.67 -8.60
CA LEU A 97 5.39 -3.27 -9.90
C LEU A 97 4.42 -2.38 -10.70
N LEU A 98 3.12 -2.61 -10.62
CA LEU A 98 2.12 -1.76 -11.27
C LEU A 98 2.10 -0.35 -10.70
N GLU A 99 2.16 -0.25 -9.37
CA GLU A 99 2.23 1.02 -8.65
C GLU A 99 3.51 1.78 -9.00
N PHE A 100 4.63 1.10 -9.20
CA PHE A 100 5.85 1.73 -9.68
C PHE A 100 5.74 2.16 -11.15
N THR A 101 5.34 1.25 -12.03
CA THR A 101 5.33 1.48 -13.49
C THR A 101 4.34 2.54 -13.94
N GLN A 102 3.28 2.83 -13.18
CA GLN A 102 2.34 3.91 -13.52
C GLN A 102 3.02 5.30 -13.55
N HIS A 103 4.11 5.47 -12.80
CA HIS A 103 4.89 6.71 -12.77
C HIS A 103 5.85 6.84 -13.96
N LEU A 104 6.10 5.75 -14.68
CA LEU A 104 7.00 5.71 -15.83
C LEU A 104 6.25 6.11 -17.10
N LYS A 105 6.73 7.16 -17.78
CA LYS A 105 6.15 7.63 -19.05
C LYS A 105 6.02 6.54 -20.11
N ALA A 106 6.93 5.57 -20.11
CA ALA A 106 6.91 4.44 -21.03
C ALA A 106 5.62 3.60 -20.97
N PHE A 107 4.93 3.57 -19.81
CA PHE A 107 3.75 2.75 -19.57
C PHE A 107 2.43 3.54 -19.63
N THR A 108 2.48 4.87 -19.79
CA THR A 108 1.29 5.76 -19.72
C THR A 108 0.22 5.48 -20.77
N ASN A 109 0.63 5.06 -21.97
CA ASN A 109 -0.27 4.76 -23.09
C ASN A 109 -0.68 3.28 -23.18
N MET A 110 -0.43 2.48 -22.13
CA MET A 110 -0.77 1.07 -22.08
C MET A 110 -1.98 0.80 -21.18
N THR A 111 -2.84 -0.13 -21.60
CA THR A 111 -3.97 -0.57 -20.77
C THR A 111 -3.47 -1.28 -19.52
N LEU A 112 -4.27 -1.28 -18.43
CA LEU A 112 -3.91 -1.97 -17.19
C LEU A 112 -3.59 -3.46 -17.42
N THR A 113 -4.34 -4.13 -18.29
CA THR A 113 -4.12 -5.54 -18.64
C THR A 113 -2.75 -5.76 -19.27
N VAL A 114 -2.34 -4.87 -20.19
CA VAL A 114 -1.01 -4.94 -20.81
C VAL A 114 0.07 -4.67 -19.77
N ARG A 115 -0.09 -3.64 -18.92
CA ARG A 115 0.86 -3.36 -17.84
C ARG A 115 1.01 -4.54 -16.89
N ARG A 116 -0.09 -5.19 -16.48
CA ARG A 116 -0.09 -6.41 -15.67
C ARG A 116 0.70 -7.54 -16.33
N ALA A 117 0.44 -7.78 -17.61
CA ALA A 117 1.16 -8.81 -18.36
C ALA A 117 2.66 -8.52 -18.46
N LEU A 118 3.05 -7.25 -18.65
CA LEU A 118 4.45 -6.84 -18.68
C LEU A 118 5.13 -6.98 -17.32
N CYS A 119 4.46 -6.59 -16.23
CA CYS A 119 4.96 -6.77 -14.85
C CYS A 119 5.21 -8.24 -14.52
N ALA A 120 4.48 -9.17 -15.13
CA ALA A 120 4.68 -10.60 -14.95
C ALA A 120 5.92 -11.15 -15.67
N VAL A 121 6.42 -10.48 -16.73
CA VAL A 121 7.50 -11.00 -17.58
C VAL A 121 8.78 -10.16 -17.58
N MET A 122 8.74 -8.95 -16.99
CA MET A 122 9.91 -8.07 -16.95
C MET A 122 11.03 -8.63 -16.07
N VAL A 123 12.26 -8.32 -16.46
CA VAL A 123 13.50 -8.70 -15.78
C VAL A 123 14.33 -7.46 -15.44
N PHE A 124 15.04 -7.51 -14.32
CA PHE A 124 15.95 -6.44 -13.91
C PHE A 124 17.31 -6.57 -14.60
N ALA A 125 17.86 -5.45 -15.05
CA ALA A 125 19.22 -5.38 -15.57
C ALA A 125 19.97 -4.20 -14.93
N VAL A 126 21.22 -4.45 -14.52
CA VAL A 126 22.12 -3.44 -13.96
C VAL A 126 23.36 -3.32 -14.83
N VAL A 127 23.75 -2.08 -15.15
CA VAL A 127 24.96 -1.77 -15.88
C VAL A 127 25.89 -0.98 -14.96
N GLU A 128 26.92 -1.64 -14.42
CA GLU A 128 27.83 -1.04 -13.44
C GLU A 128 28.91 -0.16 -14.09
N LYS A 129 29.29 -0.47 -15.34
CA LYS A 129 30.41 0.18 -16.02
C LYS A 129 29.91 1.32 -16.92
N ALA A 130 30.43 2.53 -16.69
CA ALA A 130 30.23 3.66 -17.60
C ALA A 130 30.75 3.32 -19.02
N GLU A 131 30.13 3.91 -20.04
CA GLU A 131 30.47 3.68 -21.46
C GLU A 131 30.20 2.24 -21.94
N THR A 132 29.36 1.48 -21.24
CA THR A 132 28.87 0.19 -21.76
C THR A 132 27.88 0.43 -22.88
N VAL A 133 28.18 -0.11 -24.06
CA VAL A 133 27.27 -0.11 -25.20
C VAL A 133 26.16 -1.11 -24.92
N VAL A 134 24.94 -0.61 -24.74
CA VAL A 134 23.74 -1.44 -24.44
C VAL A 134 23.02 -1.90 -25.70
N MET A 135 23.17 -1.18 -26.81
CA MET A 135 22.54 -1.46 -28.11
C MET A 135 23.47 -0.96 -29.22
N ASN A 136 23.61 -1.73 -30.30
CA ASN A 136 24.38 -1.33 -31.47
C ASN A 136 23.47 -0.92 -32.63
N ASP A 137 23.93 0.02 -33.47
CA ASP A 137 23.22 0.36 -34.71
C ASP A 137 23.18 -0.85 -35.66
N GLY A 138 22.00 -1.16 -36.20
CA GLY A 138 21.76 -2.31 -37.07
C GLY A 138 21.59 -3.66 -36.36
N GLU A 139 21.60 -3.71 -35.04
CA GLU A 139 21.29 -4.92 -34.26
C GLU A 139 19.78 -5.20 -34.26
N GLU A 140 19.37 -6.43 -34.60
CA GLU A 140 17.98 -6.85 -34.50
C GLU A 140 17.64 -7.15 -33.04
N HIS A 141 16.86 -6.26 -32.41
CA HIS A 141 16.37 -6.46 -31.05
C HIS A 141 14.95 -7.03 -31.05
N ASP A 142 14.74 -8.10 -30.28
CA ASP A 142 13.45 -8.74 -30.00
C ASP A 142 12.82 -8.26 -28.68
N SER A 143 13.51 -7.36 -27.99
CA SER A 143 13.20 -6.89 -26.64
C SER A 143 13.25 -5.36 -26.56
N TRP A 144 12.59 -4.82 -25.55
CA TRP A 144 12.54 -3.39 -25.25
C TRP A 144 12.93 -3.20 -23.79
N SER A 145 13.62 -2.09 -23.51
CA SER A 145 14.14 -1.78 -22.18
C SER A 145 13.64 -0.42 -21.73
N VAL A 146 13.35 -0.29 -20.44
CA VAL A 146 12.99 1.00 -19.82
C VAL A 146 14.09 1.37 -18.84
N LEU A 147 14.59 2.60 -18.98
CA LEU A 147 15.58 3.14 -18.06
C LEU A 147 14.88 3.59 -16.77
N ILE A 148 15.23 2.96 -15.66
CA ILE A 148 14.70 3.26 -14.33
C ILE A 148 15.57 4.34 -13.66
N ASN A 149 16.88 4.11 -13.63
CA ASN A 149 17.87 5.02 -13.06
C ASN A 149 19.06 5.16 -14.00
N GLY A 150 19.60 6.37 -14.07
CA GLY A 150 20.78 6.69 -14.89
C GLY A 150 20.42 7.41 -16.19
N GLN A 151 21.38 7.44 -17.11
CA GLN A 151 21.24 8.06 -18.42
C GLN A 151 21.99 7.24 -19.47
N VAL A 152 21.50 7.25 -20.70
CA VAL A 152 22.17 6.66 -21.86
C VAL A 152 22.45 7.75 -22.88
N GLY A 153 23.63 7.70 -23.50
CA GLY A 153 23.97 8.55 -24.64
C GLY A 153 23.65 7.84 -25.95
N ILE A 154 23.26 8.59 -26.97
CA ILE A 154 23.13 8.10 -28.34
C ILE A 154 24.31 8.65 -29.11
N GLU A 155 25.11 7.76 -29.68
CA GLU A 155 26.22 8.13 -30.56
C GLU A 155 25.83 7.82 -32.00
N HIS A 156 25.85 8.85 -32.85
CA HIS A 156 25.64 8.70 -34.29
C HIS A 156 27.02 8.65 -34.96
N GLN A 157 27.34 7.53 -35.61
CA GLN A 157 28.54 7.42 -36.46
C GLN A 157 28.37 8.19 -37.78
#